data_AF-A0A8H8CK50-F1
#
_entry.id   AF-A0A8H8CK50-F1
#
_cell.length_a   1.000
_cell.length_b   1.000
_cell.length_c   1.000
_cell.angle_alpha   90.00
_cell.angle_beta   90.00
_cell.angle_gamma   90.00
#
_symmetry.space_group_name_H-M   'P 1'
#
loop_
_entity.id
_entity.type
_entity.pdbx_description
1 polymer ?
#
loop_
_entity_poly.entity_id
_entity_poly.type
_entity_poly.pdbx_seq_one_letter_code
_entity_poly.pdbx_strand_id
1 'polypeptide(L)'
;MALDVPTGKEHVSLEPWNAVLTTPELRQEWDPAAEKAHLIELFNRSSQISKTNYTLGWPANPCDSVTISRAFYDSTTLIDISTSLSRPPDEPA
;
A
#
# COMPACT_ATOMS: atom_id res chain seq x y z
N MET A 1 8.35 9.84 -11.13
CA MET A 1 7.17 10.47 -11.74
C MET A 1 6.37 11.07 -10.59
N ALA A 2 6.32 12.40 -10.46
CA ALA A 2 5.48 13.07 -9.49
C ALA A 2 4.14 13.38 -10.16
N LEU A 3 3.03 13.02 -9.52
CA LEU A 3 1.69 13.36 -10.00
C LEU A 3 1.22 14.57 -9.18
N ASP A 4 1.10 15.72 -9.84
CA ASP A 4 0.53 16.91 -9.20
C ASP A 4 -0.99 16.82 -9.22
N VAL A 5 -1.58 16.70 -8.02
CA VAL A 5 -3.04 16.73 -7.84
C VAL A 5 -3.43 18.12 -7.33
N PRO A 6 -4.24 18.90 -8.06
CA PRO A 6 -4.62 20.23 -7.63
C PRO A 6 -5.47 20.16 -6.36
N THR A 7 -4.89 20.57 -5.24
CA THR A 7 -5.63 20.83 -4.01
C THR A 7 -6.29 22.21 -4.12
N GLY A 8 -7.55 22.34 -3.73
CA GLY A 8 -8.23 23.63 -3.68
C GLY A 8 -7.50 24.65 -2.77
N LYS A 9 -8.06 25.85 -2.61
CA LYS A 9 -7.48 26.89 -1.74
C LYS A 9 -7.58 26.57 -0.24
N GLU A 10 -8.23 25.47 0.13
CA GLU A 10 -8.47 25.06 1.51
C GLU A 10 -7.40 24.07 1.98
N HIS A 11 -7.13 24.10 3.29
CA HIS A 11 -6.23 23.13 3.92
C HIS A 11 -6.85 21.74 3.86
N VAL A 12 -6.24 20.83 3.08
CA VAL A 12 -6.70 19.44 2.95
C VAL A 12 -6.13 18.62 4.12
N SER A 13 -7.00 17.93 4.86
CA SER A 13 -6.56 16.97 5.88
C SER A 13 -5.85 15.79 5.20
N LEU A 14 -4.69 15.38 5.72
CA LEU A 14 -3.96 14.20 5.26
C LEU A 14 -4.45 12.90 5.92
N GLU A 15 -5.34 12.98 6.89
CA GLU A 15 -5.82 11.82 7.65
C GLU A 15 -6.55 10.77 6.78
N PRO A 16 -7.43 11.16 5.83
CA PRO A 16 -8.02 10.19 4.90
C PRO A 16 -6.98 9.48 4.02
N TRP A 17 -5.94 10.19 3.59
CA TRP A 17 -4.86 9.61 2.80
C TRP A 17 -4.07 8.59 3.63
N ASN A 18 -3.77 8.93 4.88
CA ASN A 18 -3.11 8.00 5.80
C ASN A 18 -3.99 6.75 6.03
N ALA A 19 -5.30 6.92 6.25
CA ALA A 19 -6.22 5.79 6.41
C ALA A 19 -6.23 4.87 5.19
N VAL A 20 -6.27 5.43 3.98
CA VAL A 20 -6.23 4.66 2.72
C VAL A 20 -4.90 3.92 2.52
N LEU A 21 -3.76 4.53 2.86
CA LEU A 21 -2.45 3.89 2.72
C LEU A 21 -2.18 2.85 3.81
N THR A 22 -2.69 3.06 5.02
CA THR A 22 -2.47 2.15 6.17
C THR A 22 -3.49 1.01 6.26
N THR A 23 -4.55 1.02 5.45
CA THR A 23 -5.54 -0.07 5.38
C THR A 23 -5.36 -0.86 4.08
N PRO A 24 -4.65 -2.01 4.10
CA PRO A 24 -4.39 -2.79 2.88
C PRO A 24 -5.65 -3.16 2.12
N GLU A 25 -6.75 -3.45 2.81
CA GLU A 25 -8.00 -3.90 2.21
C GLU A 25 -8.65 -2.84 1.30
N LEU A 26 -8.30 -1.56 1.46
CA LEU A 26 -8.75 -0.48 0.59
C LEU A 26 -7.94 -0.37 -0.71
N ARG A 27 -6.87 -1.15 -0.89
CA ARG A 27 -5.99 -1.09 -2.07
C ARG A 27 -6.78 -1.29 -3.38
N GLN A 28 -7.70 -2.24 -3.39
CA GLN A 28 -8.55 -2.56 -4.56
C GLN A 28 -9.46 -1.40 -4.99
N GLU A 29 -9.74 -0.44 -4.10
CA GLU A 29 -10.62 0.69 -4.38
C GLU A 29 -9.92 1.78 -5.21
N TRP A 30 -8.58 1.81 -5.22
CA TRP A 30 -7.80 2.86 -5.87
C TRP A 30 -6.66 2.39 -6.76
N ASP A 31 -6.19 1.14 -6.60
CA ASP A 31 -5.15 0.52 -7.43
C ASP A 31 -5.81 -0.50 -8.38
N PRO A 32 -6.03 -0.15 -9.66
CA PRO A 32 -6.75 -1.02 -10.59
C PRO A 32 -6.07 -2.36 -10.87
N ALA A 33 -4.77 -2.47 -10.59
CA ALA A 33 -4.03 -3.72 -10.74
C ALA A 33 -4.17 -4.64 -9.51
N ALA A 34 -4.57 -4.10 -8.35
CA ALA A 34 -4.72 -4.88 -7.13
C ALA A 34 -6.06 -5.61 -7.11
N GLU A 35 -6.01 -6.93 -7.09
CA GLU A 35 -7.21 -7.77 -6.97
C GLU A 35 -7.63 -7.93 -5.52
N LYS A 36 -6.66 -8.10 -4.62
CA LYS A 36 -6.90 -8.26 -3.19
C LYS A 36 -5.66 -7.85 -2.41
N ALA A 37 -5.85 -7.20 -1.28
CA ALA A 37 -4.78 -6.97 -0.32
C ALA A 37 -5.28 -7.25 1.10
N HIS A 38 -4.37 -7.70 1.95
CA HIS A 38 -4.68 -7.97 3.36
C HIS A 38 -3.46 -7.74 4.25
N LEU A 39 -3.73 -7.33 5.48
CA LEU A 39 -2.73 -7.25 6.54
C LEU A 39 -2.27 -8.67 6.94
N ILE A 40 -0.95 -8.90 6.95
CA ILE A 40 -0.34 -10.12 7.48
C ILE A 40 0.00 -9.91 8.96
N GLU A 41 0.72 -8.82 9.27
CA GLU A 41 1.21 -8.53 10.61
C GLU A 41 1.31 -7.03 10.86
N LEU A 42 0.88 -6.58 12.04
CA LEU A 42 1.09 -5.21 12.51
C LEU A 42 2.26 -5.19 13.50
N PHE A 43 3.42 -4.68 13.09
CA PHE A 43 4.58 -4.58 13.98
C PHE A 43 4.44 -3.47 15.01
N ASN A 44 3.88 -2.34 14.60
CA ASN A 44 3.55 -1.20 15.46
C ASN A 44 2.51 -0.32 14.76
N ARG A 45 2.10 0.78 15.40
CA ARG A 45 1.03 1.66 14.89
C ARG A 45 1.27 2.25 13.51
N SER A 46 2.51 2.31 13.03
CA SER A 46 2.84 2.89 11.74
C SER A 46 3.64 1.97 10.83
N SER A 47 3.88 0.70 11.24
CA SER A 47 4.64 -0.26 10.44
C SER A 47 3.90 -1.59 10.36
N GLN A 48 3.74 -2.10 9.15
CA GLN A 48 2.96 -3.31 8.90
C GLN A 48 3.52 -4.14 7.77
N ILE A 49 3.18 -5.42 7.76
CA ILE A 49 3.36 -6.32 6.61
C ILE A 49 2.01 -6.56 5.97
N SER A 50 1.94 -6.40 4.65
CA SER A 50 0.76 -6.71 3.86
C SER A 50 1.12 -7.60 2.66
N LYS A 51 0.16 -8.42 2.25
CA LYS A 51 0.21 -9.16 0.99
C LYS A 51 -0.79 -8.55 0.02
N THR A 52 -0.33 -8.27 -1.19
CA THR A 52 -1.17 -7.80 -2.30
C THR A 52 -1.08 -8.77 -3.46
N ASN A 53 -2.24 -9.21 -3.95
CA ASN A 53 -2.38 -10.00 -5.16
C ASN A 53 -2.75 -9.05 -6.31
N TYR A 54 -2.10 -9.21 -7.45
CA TYR A 54 -2.31 -8.38 -8.63
C TYR A 54 -2.85 -9.21 -9.79
N THR A 55 -3.79 -8.62 -10.52
CA THR A 55 -4.24 -9.12 -11.82
C THR A 55 -3.83 -8.12 -12.90
N LEU A 56 -2.79 -8.49 -13.65
CA LEU A 56 -2.17 -7.64 -14.68
C LEU A 56 -2.75 -7.83 -16.09
N GLY A 57 -3.72 -8.74 -16.24
CA GLY A 57 -4.32 -9.10 -17.52
C GLY A 57 -3.37 -9.87 -18.45
N TRP A 58 -3.93 -10.56 -19.45
CA TRP A 58 -3.12 -11.29 -20.43
C TRP A 58 -2.24 -10.33 -21.26
N PRO A 59 -0.96 -10.64 -21.54
CA PRO A 59 -0.26 -11.91 -21.34
C PRO A 59 0.48 -12.07 -20.01
N ALA A 60 0.33 -11.13 -19.07
CA ALA A 60 1.02 -11.19 -17.79
C ALA A 60 0.37 -12.25 -16.88
N ASN A 61 1.21 -13.06 -16.25
CA ASN A 61 0.74 -13.98 -15.22
C ASN A 61 0.36 -13.18 -13.96
N PRO A 62 -0.68 -13.58 -13.21
CA PRO A 62 -0.94 -13.04 -11.89
C PRO A 62 0.31 -13.15 -11.01
N CYS A 63 0.54 -12.13 -10.20
CA CYS A 63 1.64 -12.10 -9.24
C CYS A 63 1.14 -11.59 -7.90
N ASP A 64 1.87 -11.89 -6.85
CA ASP A 64 1.67 -11.30 -5.54
C ASP A 64 2.95 -10.61 -5.06
N SER A 65 2.79 -9.77 -4.05
CA SER A 65 3.90 -9.19 -3.32
C SER A 65 3.60 -9.22 -1.82
N VAL A 66 4.63 -9.51 -1.03
CA VAL A 66 4.63 -9.28 0.41
C VAL A 66 5.53 -8.09 0.67
N THR A 67 5.00 -7.08 1.34
CA THR A 67 5.75 -5.84 1.61
C THR A 67 5.73 -5.51 3.09
N ILE A 68 6.83 -4.97 3.58
CA ILE A 68 6.85 -4.21 4.82
C ILE A 68 6.72 -2.73 4.46
N SER A 69 5.79 -2.02 5.10
CA SER A 69 5.64 -0.58 4.95
C SER A 69 5.76 0.15 6.27
N ARG A 70 6.13 1.43 6.20
CA ARG A 70 6.08 2.37 7.29
C ARG A 70 5.55 3.73 6.84
N ALA A 71 4.53 4.22 7.53
CA ALA A 71 4.02 5.57 7.38
C ALA A 71 4.72 6.54 8.34
N PHE A 72 5.16 7.68 7.80
CA PHE A 72 5.62 8.86 8.53
C PHE A 72 4.66 9.99 8.20
N TYR A 73 4.06 10.61 9.21
CA TYR A 73 3.10 11.68 8.94
C TYR A 73 3.05 12.73 10.05
N ASP A 74 2.72 13.94 9.65
CA ASP A 74 2.38 15.08 10.51
C ASP A 74 1.21 15.87 9.90
N SER A 75 0.95 17.08 10.38
CA SER A 75 -0.17 17.92 9.90
C SER A 75 -0.04 18.36 8.44
N THR A 76 1.15 18.30 7.85
CA THR A 76 1.50 18.85 6.54
C THR A 76 2.09 17.84 5.58
N THR A 77 2.60 16.72 6.09
CA THR A 77 3.36 15.73 5.32
C THR A 77 2.89 14.32 5.64
N LEU A 78 2.80 13.47 4.61
CA LEU A 78 2.57 12.04 4.70
C LEU A 78 3.53 11.33 3.74
N ILE A 79 4.31 10.39 4.26
CA ILE A 79 5.25 9.56 3.51
C ILE A 79 5.00 8.11 3.90
N ASP A 80 4.54 7.30 2.95
CA ASP A 80 4.52 5.84 3.10
C ASP A 80 5.71 5.25 2.34
N ILE A 81 6.57 4.52 3.06
CA ILE A 81 7.73 3.83 2.49
C ILE A 81 7.46 2.34 2.56
N SER A 82 7.51 1.66 1.42
CA SER A 82 7.33 0.22 1.34
C SER A 82 8.47 -0.46 0.59
N THR A 83 8.78 -1.70 0.98
CA THR A 83 9.74 -2.55 0.27
C THR A 83 9.31 -4.01 0.37
N SER A 84 9.69 -4.80 -0.62
CA SER A 84 9.39 -6.23 -0.66
C SER A 84 10.11 -6.98 0.46
N LEU A 85 9.41 -7.89 1.11
CA LEU A 85 10.04 -8.90 1.96
C LEU A 85 10.36 -10.14 1.13
N SER A 86 11.48 -10.77 1.45
CA SER A 86 11.85 -12.04 0.83
C SER A 86 10.83 -13.11 1.17
N ARG A 87 10.50 -13.96 0.18
CA ARG A 87 9.68 -15.15 0.39
C ARG A 87 10.32 -16.00 1.49
N PRO A 88 9.56 -16.49 2.48
CA PRO A 88 10.09 -17.46 3.43
C PRO A 88 10.59 -18.69 2.66
N PRO A 89 11.70 -19.32 3.08
CA PRO A 89 12.26 -20.47 2.36
C PRO A 89 11.33 -21.69 2.29
N ASP A 90 10.26 -21.71 3.12
CA ASP A 90 9.36 -22.85 3.30
C ASP A 90 8.03 -22.72 2.50
N GLU A 91 7.85 -21.66 1.71
CA GLU A 91 6.63 -21.48 0.90
C GLU A 91 6.80 -22.15 -0.48
N PRO A 92 5.91 -23.09 -0.88
CA PRO A 92 6.03 -23.77 -2.17
C PRO A 92 5.84 -22.80 -3.34
N ALA A 93 6.57 -23.08 -4.43
CA ALA A 93 6.67 -22.27 -5.64
C ALA A 93 5.30 -21.88 -6.21
#